data_AF-A0A0A9DZY4-F1
#
_entry.id   AF-A0A0A9DZY4-F1
#
_cell.length_a   1.000
_cell.length_b   1.000
_cell.length_c   1.000
_cell.angle_alpha   90.00
_cell.angle_beta   90.00
_cell.angle_gamma   90.00
#
_symmetry.space_group_name_H-M   'P 1'
#
loop_
_entity.id
_entity.type
_entity.pdbx_description
1 polymer ?
#
loop_
_entity_poly.entity_id
_entity_poly.type
_entity_poly.pdbx_seq_one_letter_code
_entity_poly.pdbx_strand_id
1 'polypeptide(L)'
;MLPEVRESDFRKGSQWFSVKRQHALMIVADSLYYTKFKLHCRPGMEDGRNCYADEHYLPTLFHMMDPDGIANWSVTHVDWSEGKWHPKAYRAQDVSYELLKNITSIDTSYHITSDNKKVVTQNPCLWNGVKRPCYLFARKFYPESINNLMHLFSNYKLF
;
A
#
# COMPACT_ATOMS: atom_id res chain seq x y z
N MET A 1 -7.87 25.89 18.09
CA MET A 1 -8.29 24.49 18.34
C MET A 1 -7.07 23.61 18.22
N LEU A 2 -6.98 22.56 19.03
CA LEU A 2 -5.99 21.49 18.84
C LEU A 2 -6.38 20.62 17.64
N PRO A 3 -5.43 19.99 16.93
CA PRO A 3 -5.75 19.13 15.81
C PRO A 3 -6.49 17.86 16.27
N GLU A 4 -7.45 17.39 15.48
CA GLU A 4 -8.17 16.13 15.75
C GLU A 4 -7.30 14.89 15.62
N VAL A 5 -6.18 14.98 14.89
CA VAL A 5 -5.18 13.93 14.71
C VAL A 5 -3.86 14.43 15.28
N ARG A 6 -3.29 13.69 16.23
CA ARG A 6 -1.94 13.98 16.75
C ARG A 6 -0.90 13.55 15.71
N GLU A 7 0.24 14.25 15.69
CA GLU A 7 1.35 13.91 14.80
C GLU A 7 1.80 12.44 14.97
N SER A 8 1.81 11.93 16.20
CA SER A 8 2.17 10.54 16.51
C SER A 8 1.25 9.51 15.85
N ASP A 9 0.01 9.89 15.55
CA ASP A 9 -1.01 9.01 15.01
C ASP A 9 -1.11 9.12 13.48
N PHE A 10 -0.56 10.18 12.90
CA PHE A 10 -0.59 10.44 11.47
C PHE A 10 0.20 9.37 10.71
N ARG A 11 -0.44 8.75 9.71
CA ARG A 11 0.17 7.68 8.90
C ARG A 11 0.04 8.00 7.42
N LYS A 12 1.03 7.52 6.67
CA LYS A 12 1.01 7.44 5.21
C LYS A 12 1.01 5.97 4.79
N GLY A 13 0.26 5.63 3.77
CA GLY A 13 0.18 4.28 3.23
C GLY A 13 -0.20 4.23 1.76
N SER A 14 -0.64 3.05 1.32
CA SER A 14 -1.04 2.79 -0.06
C SER A 14 -2.48 3.25 -0.32
N GLN A 15 -2.72 3.83 -1.49
CA GLN A 15 -4.07 4.07 -2.04
C GLN A 15 -4.82 2.76 -2.33
N TRP A 16 -4.09 1.65 -2.49
CA TRP A 16 -4.62 0.31 -2.75
C TRP A 16 -4.65 -0.48 -1.46
N PHE A 17 -5.85 -0.82 -1.02
CA PHE A 17 -6.10 -1.51 0.24
C PHE A 17 -7.15 -2.62 0.07
N SER A 18 -7.23 -3.48 1.07
CA SER A 18 -8.31 -4.46 1.23
C SER A 18 -8.82 -4.35 2.66
N VAL A 19 -10.13 -4.39 2.84
CA VAL A 19 -10.76 -4.17 4.14
C VAL A 19 -11.75 -5.28 4.45
N LYS A 20 -11.84 -5.63 5.73
CA LYS A 20 -12.93 -6.48 6.24
C LYS A 20 -14.21 -5.65 6.34
N ARG A 21 -15.35 -6.34 6.39
CA ARG A 21 -16.66 -5.69 6.53
C ARG A 21 -16.72 -4.70 7.71
N GLN A 22 -16.14 -5.07 8.86
CA GLN A 22 -16.12 -4.21 10.04
C GLN A 22 -15.41 -2.87 9.79
N HIS A 23 -14.25 -2.90 9.12
CA HIS A 23 -13.48 -1.71 8.77
C HIS A 23 -14.19 -0.87 7.72
N ALA A 24 -14.86 -1.51 6.76
CA ALA A 24 -15.68 -0.79 5.77
C ALA A 24 -16.82 -0.01 6.44
N LEU A 25 -17.47 -0.56 7.47
CA LEU A 25 -18.49 0.17 8.23
C LEU A 25 -17.93 1.40 8.94
N MET A 26 -16.71 1.30 9.49
CA MET A 26 -16.02 2.46 10.09
C MET A 26 -15.77 3.56 9.07
N ILE A 27 -15.34 3.21 7.86
CA ILE A 27 -15.10 4.19 6.77
C ILE A 27 -16.39 4.93 6.42
N VAL A 28 -17.50 4.21 6.24
CA VAL A 28 -18.78 4.80 5.83
C VAL A 28 -19.40 5.63 6.95
N ALA A 29 -19.18 5.25 8.21
CA ALA A 29 -19.67 5.98 9.37
C ALA A 29 -18.83 7.22 9.71
N ASP A 30 -17.56 7.28 9.30
CA ASP A 30 -16.70 8.41 9.64
C ASP A 30 -16.98 9.63 8.76
N SER A 31 -17.49 10.68 9.41
CA SER A 31 -17.57 12.02 8.83
C SER A 31 -16.52 12.98 9.41
N LEU A 32 -15.95 12.67 10.58
CA LEU A 32 -15.08 13.60 11.30
C LEU A 32 -13.69 13.62 10.67
N TYR A 33 -12.99 12.48 10.67
CA TYR A 33 -11.60 12.44 10.23
C TYR A 33 -11.51 12.62 8.72
N TYR A 34 -12.37 11.93 7.95
CA TYR A 34 -12.43 12.09 6.50
C TYR A 34 -12.57 13.55 6.08
N THR A 35 -13.45 14.32 6.75
CA THR A 35 -13.63 15.74 6.43
C THR A 35 -12.35 16.55 6.65
N LYS A 36 -11.58 16.25 7.71
CA LYS A 36 -10.30 16.93 7.95
C LYS A 36 -9.28 16.64 6.86
N PHE A 37 -9.12 15.37 6.48
CA PHE A 37 -8.23 15.00 5.38
C PHE A 37 -8.69 15.62 4.06
N LYS A 38 -10.00 15.56 3.75
CA LYS A 38 -10.56 16.15 2.53
C LYS A 38 -10.32 17.66 2.44
N LEU A 39 -10.45 18.39 3.55
CA LEU A 39 -10.32 19.85 3.54
C LEU A 39 -8.87 20.33 3.61
N HIS A 40 -8.01 19.64 4.38
CA HIS A 40 -6.68 20.14 4.74
C HIS A 40 -5.52 19.38 4.10
N CYS A 41 -5.72 18.14 3.64
CA CYS A 41 -4.65 17.35 3.02
C CYS A 41 -4.53 17.74 1.54
N ARG A 42 -3.52 18.55 1.21
CA ARG A 42 -3.29 19.09 -0.14
C ARG A 42 -1.83 18.90 -0.56
N PRO A 43 -1.54 18.90 -1.88
CA PRO A 43 -0.17 19.05 -2.36
C PRO A 43 0.39 20.44 -2.03
N GLY A 44 1.71 20.55 -1.87
CA GLY A 44 2.39 21.83 -1.69
C GLY A 44 2.02 22.58 -0.42
N MET A 45 1.82 21.87 0.69
CA MET A 45 1.65 22.46 2.02
C MET A 45 2.94 23.14 2.48
N GLU A 46 2.94 23.75 3.67
CA GLU A 46 4.12 24.38 4.27
C GLU A 46 5.38 23.49 4.16
N ASP A 47 6.48 24.13 3.79
CA ASP A 47 7.78 23.49 3.49
C ASP A 47 7.77 22.55 2.27
N GLY A 48 6.78 22.66 1.39
CA GLY A 48 6.65 21.83 0.19
C GLY A 48 6.16 20.41 0.47
N ARG A 49 5.60 20.15 1.66
CA ARG A 49 5.09 18.83 2.03
C ARG A 49 3.82 18.49 1.26
N ASN A 50 3.75 17.27 0.74
CA ASN A 50 2.56 16.79 0.05
C ASN A 50 1.71 15.92 0.97
N CYS A 51 0.42 16.23 1.03
CA CYS A 51 -0.58 15.43 1.72
C CYS A 51 -1.67 15.04 0.70
N TYR A 52 -1.95 13.74 0.60
CA TYR A 52 -3.06 13.21 -0.22
C TYR A 52 -4.00 12.39 0.64
N ALA A 53 -5.29 12.71 0.62
CA ALA A 53 -6.27 12.10 1.53
C ALA A 53 -6.38 10.58 1.34
N ASP A 54 -6.33 10.11 0.11
CA ASP A 54 -6.35 8.69 -0.26
C ASP A 54 -5.09 7.90 0.18
N GLU A 55 -3.98 8.59 0.46
CA GLU A 55 -2.76 8.00 1.03
C GLU A 55 -2.67 8.08 2.55
N HIS A 56 -3.42 8.98 3.20
CA HIS A 56 -3.22 9.28 4.63
C HIS A 56 -4.44 9.03 5.52
N TYR A 57 -5.65 9.20 4.99
CA TYR A 57 -6.87 9.09 5.79
C TYR A 57 -7.05 7.70 6.39
N LEU A 58 -7.15 6.66 5.55
CA LEU A 58 -7.42 5.31 6.02
C LEU A 58 -6.30 4.75 6.91
N PRO A 59 -5.00 4.90 6.55
CA PRO A 59 -3.92 4.46 7.42
C PRO A 59 -3.97 5.13 8.79
N THR A 60 -4.30 6.43 8.85
CA THR A 60 -4.40 7.17 10.11
C THR A 60 -5.61 6.73 10.92
N LEU A 61 -6.80 6.67 10.29
CA LEU A 61 -8.04 6.29 10.97
C LEU A 61 -7.89 4.91 11.62
N PHE A 62 -7.41 3.91 10.88
CA PHE A 62 -7.30 2.57 11.43
C PHE A 62 -6.18 2.41 12.44
N HIS A 63 -5.08 3.16 12.30
CA HIS A 63 -4.05 3.19 13.33
C HIS A 63 -4.59 3.73 14.67
N MET A 64 -5.48 4.72 14.62
CA MET A 64 -6.11 5.28 15.82
C MET A 64 -7.20 4.38 16.40
N MET A 65 -7.99 3.74 15.55
CA MET A 65 -9.23 3.08 15.98
C MET A 65 -9.09 1.56 16.19
N ASP A 66 -8.24 0.88 15.43
CA ASP A 66 -8.08 -0.58 15.47
C ASP A 66 -6.66 -1.00 15.00
N PRO A 67 -5.59 -0.60 15.73
CA PRO A 67 -4.21 -0.86 15.31
C PRO A 67 -3.85 -2.35 15.25
N ASP A 68 -4.48 -3.18 16.09
CA ASP A 68 -4.23 -4.63 16.14
C ASP A 68 -5.08 -5.41 15.11
N GLY A 69 -6.15 -4.79 14.58
CA GLY A 69 -7.02 -5.40 13.58
C GLY A 69 -6.58 -5.20 12.13
N ILE A 70 -5.51 -4.43 11.90
CA ILE A 70 -4.95 -4.16 10.57
C ILE A 70 -3.58 -4.82 10.35
N ALA A 71 -3.25 -5.03 9.09
CA ALA A 71 -1.87 -5.28 8.68
C ALA A 71 -1.22 -3.93 8.30
N ASN A 72 0.04 -3.72 8.71
CA ASN A 72 0.83 -2.55 8.30
C ASN A 72 1.38 -2.67 6.86
N TRP A 73 0.73 -3.47 6.01
CA TRP A 73 1.11 -3.72 4.62
C TRP A 73 -0.15 -4.05 3.79
N SER A 74 -0.05 -3.92 2.46
CA SER A 74 -1.17 -4.17 1.52
C SER A 74 -0.90 -5.41 0.67
N VAL A 75 -1.96 -6.13 0.30
CA VAL A 75 -1.90 -7.32 -0.59
C VAL A 75 -1.55 -6.98 -2.05
N THR A 76 -1.24 -5.74 -2.36
CA THR A 76 -0.83 -5.29 -3.70
C THR A 76 0.67 -5.01 -3.74
N HIS A 77 1.41 -5.82 -4.50
CA HIS A 77 2.82 -5.58 -4.81
C HIS A 77 2.99 -4.30 -5.62
N VAL A 78 3.99 -3.51 -5.26
CA VAL A 78 4.35 -2.27 -5.93
C VAL A 78 5.87 -2.16 -5.97
N ASP A 79 6.42 -1.90 -7.16
CA ASP A 79 7.86 -1.74 -7.33
C ASP A 79 8.29 -0.27 -7.19
N TRP A 80 8.87 0.04 -6.03
CA TRP A 80 9.42 1.36 -5.70
C TRP A 80 10.93 1.49 -5.94
N SER A 81 11.56 0.52 -6.62
CA SER A 81 13.01 0.50 -6.83
C SER A 81 13.58 1.76 -7.50
N GLU A 82 12.77 2.48 -8.27
CA GLU A 82 13.18 3.74 -8.93
C GLU A 82 13.19 4.97 -8.01
N GLY A 83 12.60 4.89 -6.81
CA GLY A 83 12.57 6.00 -5.84
C GLY A 83 11.84 7.27 -6.32
N LYS A 84 10.98 7.16 -7.34
CA LYS A 84 10.17 8.27 -7.90
C LYS A 84 8.85 8.44 -7.15
N TRP A 85 8.12 9.51 -7.48
CA TRP A 85 6.75 9.78 -7.02
C TRP A 85 5.73 8.72 -7.43
N HIS A 86 6.05 7.94 -8.46
CA HIS A 86 5.23 6.85 -8.95
C HIS A 86 6.08 5.58 -9.03
N PRO A 87 5.47 4.40 -8.76
CA PRO A 87 6.19 3.15 -8.86
C PRO A 87 6.54 2.82 -10.30
N LYS A 88 7.55 1.95 -10.47
CA LYS A 88 7.94 1.41 -11.76
C LYS A 88 6.74 0.76 -12.45
N ALA A 89 6.65 0.99 -13.76
CA ALA A 89 5.68 0.34 -14.62
C ALA A 89 6.38 -0.73 -15.46
N TYR A 90 6.00 -1.99 -15.27
CA TYR A 90 6.46 -3.12 -16.05
C TYR A 90 5.94 -3.01 -17.49
N ARG A 91 6.86 -3.08 -18.45
CA ARG A 91 6.59 -3.17 -19.88
C ARG A 91 6.42 -4.62 -20.31
N ALA A 92 5.99 -4.85 -21.54
CA ALA A 92 5.84 -6.20 -22.09
C ALA A 92 7.12 -7.06 -21.93
N GLN A 93 8.29 -6.48 -22.17
CA GLN A 93 9.59 -7.16 -22.02
C GLN A 93 9.95 -7.52 -20.58
N ASP A 94 9.39 -6.81 -19.59
CA ASP A 94 9.65 -7.10 -18.17
C ASP A 94 8.77 -8.25 -17.67
N VAL A 95 7.64 -8.53 -18.35
CA VAL A 95 6.70 -9.57 -17.95
C VAL A 95 7.20 -10.95 -18.38
N SER A 96 7.78 -11.67 -17.42
CA SER A 96 8.23 -13.05 -17.57
C SER A 96 7.64 -13.96 -16.49
N TYR A 97 7.80 -15.27 -16.68
CA TYR A 97 7.45 -16.26 -15.67
C TYR A 97 8.22 -16.04 -14.36
N GLU A 98 9.51 -15.70 -14.46
CA GLU A 98 10.39 -15.41 -13.33
C GLU A 98 9.89 -14.19 -12.56
N LEU A 99 9.44 -13.12 -13.24
CA LEU A 99 8.86 -11.97 -12.57
C LEU A 99 7.65 -12.38 -11.70
N LEU A 100 6.71 -13.15 -12.27
CA LEU A 100 5.53 -13.60 -11.54
C LEU A 100 5.89 -14.52 -10.38
N LYS A 101 6.81 -15.47 -10.60
CA LYS A 101 7.33 -16.36 -9.54
C LYS A 101 8.00 -15.58 -8.41
N ASN A 102 8.76 -14.55 -8.74
CA ASN A 102 9.40 -13.71 -7.74
C ASN A 102 8.35 -12.95 -6.93
N ILE A 103 7.41 -12.25 -7.58
CA ILE A 103 6.37 -11.48 -6.88
C ILE A 103 5.52 -12.38 -5.96
N THR A 104 5.13 -13.56 -6.45
CA THR A 104 4.28 -14.51 -5.70
C THR A 104 5.00 -15.26 -4.59
N SER A 105 6.33 -15.20 -4.53
CA SER A 105 7.12 -15.81 -3.46
C SER A 105 7.59 -14.82 -2.39
N ILE A 106 7.33 -13.51 -2.56
CA ILE A 106 7.67 -12.52 -1.54
C ILE A 106 6.81 -12.76 -0.30
N ASP A 107 7.45 -13.12 0.81
CA ASP A 107 6.82 -13.40 2.10
C ASP A 107 7.30 -12.46 3.23
N THR A 108 7.99 -11.38 2.86
CA THR A 108 8.37 -10.28 3.76
C THR A 108 8.02 -8.93 3.15
N SER A 109 7.39 -8.07 3.93
CA SER A 109 7.10 -6.69 3.57
C SER A 109 8.25 -5.77 4.00
N TYR A 110 8.63 -4.85 3.12
CA TYR A 110 9.62 -3.81 3.39
C TYR A 110 8.93 -2.44 3.53
N HIS A 111 9.31 -1.70 4.56
CA HIS A 111 8.90 -0.32 4.75
C HIS A 111 10.13 0.57 4.92
N ILE A 112 10.17 1.69 4.21
CA ILE A 112 11.26 2.66 4.28
C ILE A 112 10.67 3.99 4.72
N THR A 113 11.18 4.56 5.81
CA THR A 113 10.70 5.88 6.26
C THR A 113 11.11 6.98 5.28
N SER A 114 10.27 8.02 5.18
CA SER A 114 10.53 9.17 4.32
C SER A 114 11.51 10.19 4.94
N ASP A 115 11.93 9.98 6.19
CA ASP A 115 12.88 10.84 6.89
C ASP A 115 14.29 10.74 6.30
N ASN A 116 15.12 11.75 6.56
CA ASN A 116 16.52 11.78 6.11
C ASN A 116 17.33 10.53 6.51
N LYS A 117 17.00 9.90 7.65
CA LYS A 117 17.68 8.69 8.12
C LYS A 117 17.28 7.41 7.38
N LYS A 118 16.17 7.42 6.61
CA LYS A 118 15.64 6.29 5.81
C LYS A 118 15.73 4.94 6.53
N VAL A 119 14.97 4.79 7.60
CA VAL A 119 14.96 3.54 8.37
C VAL A 119 14.21 2.47 7.58
N VAL A 120 14.86 1.33 7.37
CA VAL A 120 14.24 0.15 6.73
C VAL A 120 13.72 -0.78 7.81
N THR A 121 12.43 -1.10 7.74
CA THR A 121 11.79 -2.13 8.56
C THR A 121 11.40 -3.29 7.65
N GLN A 122 11.74 -4.50 8.05
CA GLN A 122 11.35 -5.72 7.36
C GLN A 122 10.53 -6.58 8.32
N ASN A 123 9.33 -6.96 7.89
CA ASN A 123 8.44 -7.82 8.68
C ASN A 123 7.99 -9.02 7.84
N PRO A 124 7.86 -10.22 8.45
CA PRO A 124 7.23 -11.34 7.77
C PRO A 124 5.75 -11.04 7.51
N CYS A 125 5.26 -11.48 6.36
CA CYS A 125 3.83 -11.42 6.05
C CYS A 125 3.13 -12.59 6.73
N LEU A 126 2.45 -12.28 7.83
CA LEU A 126 1.75 -13.27 8.65
C LEU A 126 0.26 -13.27 8.33
N TRP A 127 -0.25 -14.46 8.03
CA TRP A 127 -1.66 -14.72 7.82
C TRP A 127 -2.10 -15.67 8.94
N ASN A 128 -2.90 -15.16 9.89
CA ASN A 128 -3.27 -15.88 11.11
C ASN A 128 -2.05 -16.46 11.85
N GLY A 129 -0.97 -15.67 11.97
CA GLY A 129 0.28 -16.08 12.63
C GLY A 129 1.20 -16.98 11.79
N VAL A 130 0.79 -17.39 10.59
CA VAL A 130 1.60 -18.24 9.71
C VAL A 130 2.23 -17.40 8.60
N LYS A 131 3.54 -17.57 8.37
CA LYS A 131 4.23 -16.90 7.26
C LYS A 131 3.67 -17.38 5.92
N ARG A 132 3.26 -16.44 5.06
CA ARG A 132 2.75 -16.71 3.71
C ARG A 132 3.21 -15.59 2.76
N PRO A 133 3.12 -15.79 1.43
CA PRO A 133 3.31 -14.71 0.49
C PRO A 133 2.45 -13.48 0.82
N CYS A 134 3.02 -12.30 0.65
CA CYS A 134 2.36 -11.04 0.95
C CYS A 134 1.27 -10.74 -0.09
N TYR A 135 1.57 -10.89 -1.37
CA TYR A 135 0.82 -10.21 -2.41
C TYR A 135 -0.14 -11.13 -3.16
N LEU A 136 -1.37 -10.63 -3.37
CA LEU A 136 -2.39 -11.20 -4.24
C LEU A 136 -2.51 -10.44 -5.56
N PHE A 137 -2.20 -9.14 -5.52
CA PHE A 137 -2.27 -8.25 -6.68
C PHE A 137 -0.89 -7.63 -6.93
N ALA A 138 -0.68 -7.08 -8.12
CA ALA A 138 0.54 -6.33 -8.43
C ALA A 138 0.23 -5.15 -9.36
N ARG A 139 1.04 -4.10 -9.25
CA ARG A 139 1.06 -2.93 -10.15
C ARG A 139 2.47 -2.35 -10.21
N LYS A 140 2.83 -1.56 -11.22
CA LYS A 140 2.04 -1.08 -12.37
C LYS A 140 2.46 -1.82 -13.63
N PHE A 141 1.51 -2.13 -14.49
CA PHE A 141 1.76 -2.78 -15.78
C PHE A 141 1.28 -1.86 -16.90
N TYR A 142 2.06 -1.72 -17.96
CA TYR A 142 1.63 -0.99 -19.14
C TYR A 142 0.63 -1.82 -19.97
N PRO A 143 -0.29 -1.19 -20.73
CA PRO A 143 -1.30 -1.91 -21.52
C PRO A 143 -0.71 -2.98 -22.45
N GLU A 144 0.46 -2.74 -23.06
CA GLU A 144 1.11 -3.71 -23.96
C GLU A 144 1.51 -5.03 -23.29
N SER A 145 1.56 -5.07 -21.96
CA SER A 145 1.93 -6.28 -21.22
C SER A 145 0.79 -7.31 -21.11
N ILE A 146 -0.44 -6.94 -21.48
CA ILE A 146 -1.64 -7.75 -21.25
C ILE A 146 -1.54 -9.14 -21.90
N ASN A 147 -1.03 -9.23 -23.13
CA ASN A 147 -0.94 -10.51 -23.84
C ASN A 147 0.05 -11.48 -23.15
N ASN A 148 1.18 -10.97 -22.66
CA ASN A 148 2.16 -11.75 -21.91
C ASN A 148 1.57 -12.22 -20.58
N LEU A 149 0.87 -11.33 -19.86
CA LEU A 149 0.20 -11.67 -18.60
C LEU A 149 -0.87 -12.76 -18.81
N MET A 150 -1.74 -12.62 -19.81
CA MET A 150 -2.79 -13.60 -20.11
C MET A 150 -2.20 -14.97 -20.51
N HIS A 151 -1.13 -14.96 -21.30
CA HIS A 151 -0.42 -16.18 -21.68
C HIS A 151 0.20 -16.87 -20.46
N LEU A 152 0.87 -16.10 -19.59
CA LEU A 152 1.49 -16.65 -18.39
C LEU A 152 0.43 -17.19 -17.43
N PHE A 153 -0.63 -16.43 -17.11
CA PHE A 153 -1.67 -16.88 -16.18
C PHE A 153 -2.40 -18.14 -16.63
N SER A 154 -2.61 -18.32 -17.95
CA SER A 154 -3.22 -19.54 -18.49
C SER A 154 -2.34 -20.78 -18.27
N ASN A 155 -1.02 -20.59 -18.15
CA ASN A 155 -0.04 -21.65 -17.98
C ASN A 155 0.53 -21.69 -16.54
N TYR A 156 0.07 -20.80 -15.66
CA TYR A 156 0.61 -20.65 -14.31
C TYR A 156 -0.07 -21.66 -13.38
N LYS A 157 0.60 -22.79 -13.13
CA LYS A 157 0.17 -23.72 -12.07
C LYS A 157 0.68 -23.20 -10.74
N LEU A 158 -0.24 -22.74 -9.88
CA LEU A 158 0.03 -22.59 -8.45
C LEU A 158 0.37 -23.99 -7.92
N PHE A 159 1.59 -24.16 -7.40
CA PHE A 159 2.03 -25.39 -6.74
C PHE A 159 1.18 -25.65 -5.48
#